data_AF-A0A957G269-F1
#
_entry.id   AF-A0A957G269-F1
#
_cell.length_a   1.000
_cell.length_b   1.000
_cell.length_c   1.000
_cell.angle_alpha   90.00
_cell.angle_beta   90.00
_cell.angle_gamma   90.00
#
_symmetry.space_group_name_H-M   'P 1'
#
loop_
_entity.id
_entity.type
_entity.pdbx_description
1 polymer ?
#
loop_
_entity_poly.entity_id
_entity_poly.type
_entity_poly.pdbx_seq_one_letter_code
_entity_poly.pdbx_strand_id
1 'polypeptide(L)'
;MSDHSQTTAANRFALLQFMHPREQTGQLIFAALMGLFLGWIGMQFYDWPLWIAAGLTLGLLVIPSAGKWRADLRRYGRIAMGVSFLLMTQGFHTIEHLVQWYQYYQLSWTARNAVGLLSPANNEWVHFTWNWLVVIVILVLVRLGWRNPWSWLLLIWALAHTLEHSYMFVRFLQVEAQLNQLGVPEIAAQGLPGILGKGGWLAQSHWTSGTFLSRLPGLATAERIEVHFWWNVGEMLLLLLASHVYIRSLLREYASK
;
A
#
# COMPACT_ATOMS: atom_id res chain seq x y z
N MET A 1 -19.90 -20.62 34.40
CA MET A 1 -18.59 -19.98 34.63
C MET A 1 -17.63 -20.08 33.43
N SER A 2 -18.08 -20.56 32.27
CA SER A 2 -17.28 -20.75 31.04
C SER A 2 -17.41 -19.62 30.00
N ASP A 3 -18.16 -18.55 30.30
CA ASP A 3 -18.57 -17.54 29.31
C ASP A 3 -17.63 -16.31 29.25
N HIS A 4 -16.90 -16.03 30.33
CA HIS A 4 -15.92 -14.92 30.39
C HIS A 4 -14.58 -15.21 29.69
N SER A 5 -14.22 -16.48 29.49
CA SER A 5 -12.96 -16.84 28.80
C SER A 5 -13.07 -16.72 27.27
N GLN A 6 -14.26 -16.94 26.69
CA GLN A 6 -14.47 -16.81 25.25
C GLN A 6 -14.52 -15.34 24.78
N THR A 7 -15.10 -14.46 25.59
CA THR A 7 -15.19 -13.01 25.31
C THR A 7 -13.84 -12.29 25.41
N THR A 8 -12.91 -12.79 26.22
CA THR A 8 -11.57 -12.22 26.37
C THR A 8 -10.61 -12.60 25.24
N ALA A 9 -10.66 -13.85 24.76
CA ALA A 9 -9.86 -14.30 23.61
C ALA A 9 -10.30 -13.61 22.29
N ALA A 10 -11.61 -13.44 22.08
CA ALA A 10 -12.15 -12.75 20.91
C ALA A 10 -11.69 -11.27 20.80
N ASN A 11 -11.36 -10.62 21.92
CA ASN A 11 -10.88 -9.24 21.91
C ASN A 11 -9.41 -9.08 21.48
N ARG A 12 -8.55 -10.09 21.68
CA ARG A 12 -7.11 -9.97 21.41
C ARG A 12 -6.76 -10.07 19.93
N PHE A 13 -7.57 -10.78 19.16
CA PHE A 13 -7.31 -11.06 17.74
C PHE A 13 -8.41 -10.57 16.80
N ALA A 14 -9.10 -9.49 17.17
CA ALA A 14 -10.23 -8.93 16.43
C ALA A 14 -9.91 -8.70 14.94
N LEU A 15 -8.72 -8.19 14.62
CA LEU A 15 -8.28 -7.99 13.23
C LEU A 15 -8.12 -9.30 12.47
N LEU A 16 -7.47 -10.31 13.06
CA LEU A 16 -7.28 -11.61 12.40
C LEU A 16 -8.62 -12.30 12.15
N GLN A 17 -9.52 -12.26 13.14
CA GLN A 17 -10.87 -12.82 13.01
C GLN A 17 -11.69 -12.11 11.94
N PHE A 18 -11.51 -10.80 11.78
CA PHE A 18 -12.19 -9.98 10.79
C PHE A 18 -11.64 -10.20 9.37
N MET A 19 -10.32 -10.28 9.24
CA MET A 19 -9.62 -10.48 7.97
C MET A 19 -9.72 -11.91 7.46
N HIS A 20 -10.11 -12.87 8.30
CA HIS A 20 -10.31 -14.26 7.90
C HIS A 20 -11.31 -14.37 6.71
N PRO A 21 -10.97 -15.06 5.62
CA PRO A 21 -11.81 -15.16 4.42
C PRO A 21 -13.06 -16.05 4.60
N ARG A 22 -13.07 -16.91 5.63
CA ARG A 22 -14.23 -17.74 6.06
C ARG A 22 -14.79 -18.58 4.92
N GLU A 23 -16.01 -18.33 4.49
CA GLU A 23 -16.66 -19.00 3.36
C GLU A 23 -15.86 -18.91 2.05
N GLN A 24 -14.94 -17.94 1.93
CA GLN A 24 -14.09 -17.77 0.75
C GLN A 24 -12.73 -18.46 0.87
N THR A 25 -12.38 -19.10 2.01
CA THR A 25 -11.04 -19.68 2.22
C THR A 25 -10.69 -20.69 1.14
N GLY A 26 -11.59 -21.64 0.82
CA GLY A 26 -11.34 -22.65 -0.20
C GLY A 26 -11.14 -22.04 -1.59
N GLN A 27 -11.97 -21.06 -1.95
CA GLN A 27 -11.86 -20.36 -3.23
C GLN A 27 -10.57 -19.53 -3.33
N LEU A 28 -10.17 -18.90 -2.22
CA LEU A 28 -8.93 -18.13 -2.14
C LEU A 28 -7.70 -19.04 -2.33
N ILE A 29 -7.65 -20.18 -1.63
CA ILE A 29 -6.56 -21.16 -1.77
C ILE A 29 -6.53 -21.71 -3.19
N PHE A 30 -7.67 -22.09 -3.74
CA PHE A 30 -7.76 -22.59 -5.10
C PHE A 30 -7.28 -21.54 -6.12
N ALA A 31 -7.75 -20.30 -6.01
CA ALA A 31 -7.32 -19.21 -6.90
C ALA A 31 -5.82 -18.91 -6.78
N ALA A 32 -5.26 -18.94 -5.56
CA ALA A 32 -3.83 -18.78 -5.32
C ALA A 32 -3.02 -19.89 -5.98
N LEU A 33 -3.37 -21.15 -5.74
CA LEU A 33 -2.68 -22.31 -6.31
C LEU A 33 -2.80 -22.33 -7.83
N MET A 34 -3.97 -22.01 -8.38
CA MET A 34 -4.18 -21.91 -9.82
C MET A 34 -3.32 -20.79 -10.42
N GLY A 35 -3.29 -19.61 -9.80
CA GLY A 35 -2.46 -18.49 -10.25
C GLY A 35 -0.97 -18.83 -10.24
N LEU A 36 -0.48 -19.45 -9.16
CA LEU A 36 0.91 -19.89 -9.07
C LEU A 36 1.23 -20.96 -10.12
N PHE A 37 0.35 -21.93 -10.33
CA PHE A 37 0.54 -23.00 -11.31
C PHE A 37 0.56 -22.46 -12.75
N LEU A 38 -0.43 -21.65 -13.12
CA LEU A 38 -0.51 -21.03 -14.45
C LEU A 38 0.63 -20.03 -14.67
N GLY A 39 1.00 -19.25 -13.65
CA GLY A 39 2.14 -18.35 -13.68
C GLY A 39 3.45 -19.10 -13.90
N TRP A 40 3.65 -20.22 -13.19
CA TRP A 40 4.81 -21.09 -13.41
C TRP A 40 4.84 -21.66 -14.83
N ILE A 41 3.72 -22.18 -15.35
CA ILE A 41 3.63 -22.64 -16.75
C ILE A 41 4.00 -21.50 -17.72
N GLY A 42 3.44 -20.31 -17.52
CA GLY A 42 3.72 -19.13 -18.33
C GLY A 42 5.20 -18.78 -18.37
N MET A 43 5.86 -18.79 -17.21
CA MET A 43 7.29 -18.50 -17.11
C MET A 43 8.16 -19.59 -17.74
N GLN A 44 7.81 -20.88 -17.58
CA GLN A 44 8.63 -21.99 -18.07
C GLN A 44 8.47 -22.26 -19.57
N PHE A 45 7.28 -22.05 -20.12
CA PHE A 45 6.95 -22.48 -21.49
C PHE A 45 6.64 -21.33 -22.44
N TYR A 46 6.39 -20.11 -21.93
CA TYR A 46 5.96 -18.96 -22.73
C TYR A 46 6.79 -17.70 -22.46
N ASP A 47 7.94 -17.83 -21.79
CA ASP A 47 8.84 -16.74 -21.44
C ASP A 47 8.15 -15.57 -20.74
N TRP A 48 7.09 -15.82 -19.97
CA TRP A 48 6.42 -14.75 -19.24
C TRP A 48 7.38 -14.12 -18.23
N PRO A 49 7.52 -12.79 -18.21
CA PRO A 49 8.19 -12.13 -17.12
C PRO A 49 7.39 -12.29 -15.81
N LEU A 50 8.10 -12.23 -14.68
CA LEU A 50 7.53 -12.42 -13.33
C LEU A 50 6.28 -11.57 -13.08
N TRP A 51 6.25 -10.33 -13.58
CA TRP A 51 5.13 -9.41 -13.36
C TRP A 51 3.83 -9.89 -14.03
N ILE A 52 3.89 -10.60 -15.18
CA ILE A 52 2.69 -11.17 -15.82
C ILE A 52 2.15 -12.30 -14.95
N ALA A 53 3.03 -13.20 -14.48
CA ALA A 53 2.64 -14.30 -13.59
C ALA A 53 2.05 -13.78 -12.26
N ALA A 54 2.65 -12.76 -11.67
CA ALA A 54 2.14 -12.09 -10.47
C ALA A 54 0.78 -11.41 -10.75
N GLY A 55 0.67 -10.67 -11.86
CA GLY A 55 -0.57 -10.01 -12.29
C GLY A 55 -1.72 -11.00 -12.51
N LEU A 56 -1.47 -12.13 -13.16
CA LEU A 56 -2.45 -13.20 -13.34
C LEU A 56 -2.92 -13.75 -11.98
N THR A 57 -1.98 -14.06 -11.09
CA THR A 57 -2.29 -14.58 -9.76
C THR A 57 -3.19 -13.61 -8.99
N LEU A 58 -2.84 -12.33 -8.99
CA LEU A 58 -3.65 -11.30 -8.33
C LEU A 58 -5.02 -11.14 -8.99
N GLY A 59 -5.09 -11.17 -10.32
CA GLY A 59 -6.34 -11.13 -11.07
C GLY A 59 -7.30 -12.26 -10.66
N LEU A 60 -6.78 -13.48 -10.48
CA LEU A 60 -7.59 -14.60 -9.99
C LEU A 60 -8.02 -14.41 -8.53
N LEU A 61 -7.17 -13.83 -7.68
CA LEU A 61 -7.48 -13.55 -6.27
C LEU A 61 -8.55 -12.47 -6.08
N VAL A 62 -8.80 -11.61 -7.08
CA VAL A 62 -9.87 -10.59 -7.01
C VAL A 62 -11.24 -11.24 -6.81
N ILE A 63 -11.50 -12.40 -7.41
CA ILE A 63 -12.81 -13.07 -7.36
C ILE A 63 -13.20 -13.46 -5.90
N PRO A 64 -12.43 -14.30 -5.19
CA PRO A 64 -12.75 -14.63 -3.79
C PRO A 64 -12.64 -13.42 -2.86
N SER A 65 -11.78 -12.45 -3.16
CA SER A 65 -11.69 -11.19 -2.38
C SER A 65 -12.97 -10.36 -2.48
N ALA A 66 -13.53 -10.23 -3.68
CA ALA A 66 -14.82 -9.58 -3.89
C ALA A 66 -15.96 -10.33 -3.20
N GLY A 67 -15.93 -11.66 -3.21
CA GLY A 67 -16.85 -12.49 -2.42
C GLY A 67 -16.77 -12.19 -0.92
N LYS A 68 -15.55 -12.05 -0.38
CA LYS A 68 -15.28 -11.71 1.02
C LYS A 68 -15.80 -10.32 1.38
N TRP A 69 -15.56 -9.31 0.54
CA TRP A 69 -16.06 -7.95 0.78
C TRP A 69 -17.59 -7.88 0.70
N ARG A 70 -18.22 -8.61 -0.22
CA ARG A 70 -19.70 -8.73 -0.25
C ARG A 70 -20.24 -9.38 1.03
N ALA A 71 -19.54 -10.38 1.56
CA ALA A 71 -19.91 -10.99 2.84
C ALA A 71 -19.77 -10.00 4.01
N ASP A 72 -18.67 -9.25 4.08
CA ASP A 72 -18.48 -8.22 5.11
C ASP A 72 -19.52 -7.11 5.01
N LEU A 73 -19.88 -6.68 3.79
CA LEU A 73 -20.94 -5.71 3.58
C LEU A 73 -22.27 -6.18 4.16
N ARG A 74 -22.64 -7.44 3.90
CA ARG A 74 -23.89 -8.03 4.41
C ARG A 74 -23.87 -8.22 5.92
N ARG A 75 -22.72 -8.61 6.48
CA ARG A 75 -22.61 -8.97 7.91
C ARG A 75 -22.41 -7.75 8.79
N TYR A 76 -21.60 -6.80 8.36
CA TYR A 76 -21.05 -5.73 9.18
C TYR A 76 -21.26 -4.32 8.60
N GLY A 77 -21.80 -4.22 7.38
CA GLY A 77 -22.08 -2.95 6.73
C GLY A 77 -20.90 -2.38 5.93
N ARG A 78 -21.16 -1.22 5.31
CA ARG A 78 -20.28 -0.59 4.30
C ARG A 78 -18.92 -0.17 4.86
N ILE A 79 -18.88 0.33 6.09
CA ILE A 79 -17.64 0.81 6.71
C ILE A 79 -16.69 -0.36 6.93
N ALA A 80 -17.19 -1.45 7.51
CA ALA A 80 -16.39 -2.66 7.72
C ALA A 80 -15.87 -3.24 6.41
N MET A 81 -16.74 -3.36 5.38
CA MET A 81 -16.31 -3.77 4.04
C MET A 81 -15.16 -2.88 3.53
N GLY A 82 -15.29 -1.55 3.62
CA GLY A 82 -14.27 -0.63 3.14
C GLY A 82 -12.97 -0.69 3.95
N VAL A 83 -13.04 -0.89 5.27
CA VAL A 83 -11.85 -1.14 6.11
C VAL A 83 -11.18 -2.45 5.70
N SER A 84 -11.94 -3.52 5.44
CA SER A 84 -11.37 -4.78 4.96
C SER A 84 -10.71 -4.62 3.59
N PHE A 85 -11.35 -3.91 2.67
CA PHE A 85 -10.79 -3.60 1.36
C PHE A 85 -9.47 -2.87 1.52
N LEU A 86 -9.46 -1.76 2.26
CA LEU A 86 -8.27 -0.92 2.47
C LEU A 86 -7.13 -1.69 3.12
N LEU A 87 -7.41 -2.50 4.16
CA LEU A 87 -6.41 -3.37 4.80
C LEU A 87 -5.79 -4.38 3.83
N MET A 88 -6.60 -5.03 2.98
CA MET A 88 -6.08 -6.00 2.02
C MET A 88 -5.23 -5.32 0.95
N THR A 89 -5.73 -4.23 0.37
CA THR A 89 -5.05 -3.61 -0.76
C THR A 89 -3.82 -2.80 -0.34
N GLN A 90 -3.87 -2.08 0.78
CA GLN A 90 -2.67 -1.43 1.32
C GLN A 90 -1.68 -2.43 1.91
N GLY A 91 -2.16 -3.55 2.48
CA GLY A 91 -1.28 -4.65 2.88
C GLY A 91 -0.51 -5.22 1.69
N PHE A 92 -1.18 -5.45 0.56
CA PHE A 92 -0.53 -5.87 -0.68
C PHE A 92 0.48 -4.83 -1.19
N HIS A 93 0.09 -3.55 -1.24
CA HIS A 93 0.99 -2.46 -1.65
C HIS A 93 2.24 -2.36 -0.75
N THR A 94 2.07 -2.56 0.56
CA THR A 94 3.19 -2.60 1.52
C THR A 94 4.13 -3.78 1.25
N ILE A 95 3.60 -4.96 0.90
CA ILE A 95 4.42 -6.12 0.53
C ILE A 95 5.25 -5.82 -0.73
N GLU A 96 4.67 -5.17 -1.73
CA GLU A 96 5.38 -4.76 -2.94
C GLU A 96 6.59 -3.86 -2.60
N HIS A 97 6.40 -2.88 -1.72
CA HIS A 97 7.49 -2.02 -1.26
C HIS A 97 8.51 -2.72 -0.36
N LEU A 98 8.09 -3.72 0.41
CA LEU A 98 9.02 -4.56 1.17
C LEU A 98 9.90 -5.38 0.22
N VAL A 99 9.34 -5.90 -0.86
CA VAL A 99 10.10 -6.61 -1.90
C VAL A 99 11.07 -5.65 -2.59
N GLN A 100 10.65 -4.43 -2.95
CA GLN A 100 11.54 -3.41 -3.51
C GLN A 100 12.70 -3.07 -2.55
N TRP A 101 12.39 -2.86 -1.27
CA TRP A 101 13.40 -2.59 -0.25
C TRP A 101 14.40 -3.75 -0.13
N TYR A 102 13.91 -5.00 -0.12
CA TYR A 102 14.75 -6.20 -0.09
C TYR A 102 15.62 -6.33 -1.35
N GLN A 103 15.06 -6.09 -2.54
CA GLN A 103 15.80 -6.07 -3.81
C GLN A 103 16.95 -5.05 -3.76
N TYR A 104 16.69 -3.86 -3.21
CA TYR A 104 17.69 -2.80 -3.11
C TYR A 104 18.80 -3.13 -2.09
N TYR A 105 18.45 -3.47 -0.84
CA TYR A 105 19.45 -3.65 0.22
C TYR A 105 20.09 -5.03 0.24
N GLN A 106 19.29 -6.08 0.03
CA GLN A 106 19.76 -7.45 0.22
C GLN A 106 20.28 -8.08 -1.07
N LEU A 107 19.70 -7.74 -2.22
CA LEU A 107 20.17 -8.20 -3.53
C LEU A 107 21.10 -7.19 -4.22
N SER A 108 21.33 -6.03 -3.60
CA SER A 108 22.17 -4.94 -4.13
C SER A 108 21.76 -4.50 -5.54
N TRP A 109 20.46 -4.58 -5.85
CA TRP A 109 19.95 -4.07 -7.11
C TRP A 109 19.98 -2.55 -7.10
N THR A 110 20.23 -1.95 -8.26
CA THR A 110 20.12 -0.50 -8.41
C THR A 110 18.68 -0.06 -8.16
N ALA A 111 18.46 1.20 -7.78
CA ALA A 111 17.11 1.74 -7.58
C ALA A 111 16.21 1.58 -8.83
N ARG A 112 16.82 1.54 -10.03
CA ARG A 112 16.11 1.29 -11.30
C ARG A 112 15.64 -0.16 -11.46
N ASN A 113 16.37 -1.11 -10.89
CA ASN A 113 16.08 -2.54 -11.01
C ASN A 113 15.24 -3.07 -9.83
N ALA A 114 15.26 -2.38 -8.68
CA ALA A 114 14.46 -2.68 -7.51
C ALA A 114 12.99 -2.23 -7.68
N VAL A 115 12.26 -2.91 -8.56
CA VAL A 115 10.91 -2.52 -9.02
C VAL A 115 9.75 -3.30 -8.40
N GLY A 116 10.04 -4.28 -7.52
CA GLY A 116 9.01 -5.10 -6.87
C GLY A 116 8.63 -6.33 -7.67
N LEU A 117 7.45 -6.91 -7.41
CA LEU A 117 6.89 -8.05 -8.15
C LEU A 117 6.15 -7.59 -9.42
N LEU A 118 5.46 -6.45 -9.35
CA LEU A 118 4.67 -5.87 -10.43
C LEU A 118 5.43 -4.71 -11.07
N SER A 119 6.49 -5.01 -11.83
CA SER A 119 7.36 -4.01 -12.43
C SER A 119 6.62 -2.88 -13.19
N PRO A 120 5.55 -3.11 -13.97
CA PRO A 120 4.81 -2.03 -14.63
C PRO A 120 4.01 -1.15 -13.66
N ALA A 121 3.62 -1.69 -12.50
CA ALA A 121 2.97 -0.93 -11.45
C ALA A 121 3.95 0.02 -10.73
N ASN A 122 5.26 -0.14 -10.92
CA ASN A 122 6.28 0.75 -10.38
C ASN A 122 6.49 2.04 -11.20
N ASN A 123 5.42 2.59 -11.77
CA ASN A 123 5.43 3.88 -12.46
C ASN A 123 4.86 4.96 -11.54
N GLU A 124 5.36 6.19 -11.65
CA GLU A 124 4.87 7.36 -10.92
C GLU A 124 3.38 7.62 -11.13
N TRP A 125 2.81 7.33 -12.31
CA TRP A 125 1.37 7.42 -12.55
C TRP A 125 0.54 6.52 -11.63
N VAL A 126 1.02 5.29 -11.43
CA VAL A 126 0.33 4.30 -10.60
C VAL A 126 0.38 4.72 -9.15
N HIS A 127 1.55 5.15 -8.66
CA HIS A 127 1.70 5.65 -7.30
C HIS A 127 0.86 6.91 -7.05
N PHE A 128 0.89 7.88 -7.96
CA PHE A 128 0.08 9.09 -7.86
C PHE A 128 -1.41 8.75 -7.74
N THR A 129 -1.91 7.90 -8.65
CA THR A 129 -3.33 7.51 -8.67
C THR A 129 -3.70 6.72 -7.41
N TRP A 130 -2.86 5.78 -7.01
CA TRP A 130 -3.05 4.95 -5.82
C TRP A 130 -3.17 5.78 -4.55
N ASN A 131 -2.22 6.70 -4.32
CA ASN A 131 -2.18 7.53 -3.12
C ASN A 131 -3.42 8.43 -3.00
N TRP A 132 -3.86 9.05 -4.10
CA TRP A 132 -5.09 9.82 -4.10
C TRP A 132 -6.33 8.96 -3.84
N LEU A 133 -6.41 7.75 -4.41
CA LEU A 133 -7.50 6.82 -4.12
C LEU A 133 -7.53 6.42 -2.63
N VAL A 134 -6.37 6.16 -2.03
CA VAL A 134 -6.24 5.84 -0.60
C VAL A 134 -6.78 6.99 0.26
N VAL A 135 -6.37 8.24 0.00
CA VAL A 135 -6.88 9.42 0.72
C VAL A 135 -8.39 9.56 0.58
N ILE A 136 -8.92 9.42 -0.63
CA ILE A 136 -10.36 9.50 -0.89
C ILE A 136 -11.12 8.42 -0.10
N VAL A 137 -10.65 7.17 -0.14
CA VAL A 137 -11.27 6.06 0.60
C VAL A 137 -11.25 6.31 2.10
N ILE A 138 -10.10 6.72 2.66
CA ILE A 138 -10.00 7.03 4.10
C ILE A 138 -10.96 8.16 4.46
N LEU A 139 -10.99 9.24 3.67
CA LEU A 139 -11.89 10.38 3.90
C LEU A 139 -13.37 9.95 3.89
N VAL A 140 -13.77 9.13 2.91
CA VAL A 140 -15.13 8.60 2.83
C VAL A 140 -15.45 7.73 4.05
N LEU A 141 -14.56 6.83 4.46
CA LEU A 141 -14.78 5.98 5.64
C LEU A 141 -14.88 6.80 6.92
N VAL A 142 -14.03 7.80 7.11
CA VAL A 142 -14.09 8.73 8.24
C VAL A 142 -15.40 9.53 8.23
N ARG A 143 -15.89 9.94 7.05
CA ARG A 143 -17.19 10.61 6.91
C ARG A 143 -18.37 9.70 7.25
N LEU A 144 -18.27 8.41 6.90
CA LEU A 144 -19.32 7.41 7.17
C LEU A 144 -19.35 6.93 8.63
N GLY A 145 -18.30 7.16 9.41
CA GLY A 145 -18.30 6.85 10.85
C GLY A 145 -17.08 6.07 11.35
N TRP A 146 -16.08 5.79 10.51
CA TRP A 146 -14.79 5.26 10.96
C TRP A 146 -13.96 6.35 11.65
N ARG A 147 -14.45 6.85 12.79
CA ARG A 147 -13.91 8.00 13.51
C ARG A 147 -13.24 7.57 14.81
N ASN A 148 -11.91 7.62 14.84
CA ASN A 148 -11.11 7.51 16.05
C ASN A 148 -9.80 8.31 15.87
N PRO A 149 -9.03 8.60 16.94
CA PRO A 149 -7.81 9.39 16.80
C PRO A 149 -6.84 8.85 15.75
N TRP A 150 -6.72 7.52 15.64
CA TRP A 150 -5.82 6.88 14.67
C TRP A 150 -6.31 7.02 13.23
N SER A 151 -7.62 7.02 12.96
CA SER A 151 -8.14 7.24 11.61
C SER A 151 -7.88 8.66 11.12
N TRP A 152 -7.89 9.65 12.02
CA TRP A 152 -7.53 11.03 11.68
C TRP A 152 -6.02 11.19 11.45
N LEU A 153 -5.19 10.57 12.29
CA LEU A 153 -3.74 10.53 12.08
C LEU A 153 -3.39 9.83 10.77
N LEU A 154 -4.05 8.72 10.45
CA LEU A 154 -3.92 8.02 9.17
C LEU A 154 -4.26 8.96 7.99
N LEU A 155 -5.36 9.71 8.08
CA LEU A 155 -5.75 10.64 7.02
C LEU A 155 -4.71 11.74 6.81
N ILE A 156 -4.17 12.32 7.88
CA ILE A 156 -3.12 13.34 7.81
C ILE A 156 -1.85 12.77 7.20
N TRP A 157 -1.44 11.58 7.65
CA TRP A 157 -0.24 10.89 7.16
C TRP A 157 -0.37 10.52 5.68
N ALA A 158 -1.48 9.89 5.29
CA ALA A 158 -1.76 9.52 3.90
C ALA A 158 -1.85 10.76 2.99
N LEU A 159 -2.38 11.88 3.49
CA LEU A 159 -2.39 13.14 2.75
C LEU A 159 -0.96 13.67 2.55
N ALA A 160 -0.13 13.67 3.59
CA ALA A 160 1.27 14.10 3.47
C ALA A 160 2.06 13.21 2.48
N HIS A 161 1.88 11.89 2.56
CA HIS A 161 2.45 10.94 1.61
C HIS A 161 1.95 11.16 0.18
N THR A 162 0.66 11.46 0.01
CA THR A 162 0.09 11.80 -1.31
C THR A 162 0.68 13.09 -1.88
N LEU A 163 1.01 14.08 -1.04
CA LEU A 163 1.67 15.30 -1.46
C LEU A 163 3.12 15.05 -1.89
N GLU A 164 3.83 14.15 -1.21
CA GLU A 164 5.15 13.65 -1.65
C GLU A 164 5.08 13.11 -3.08
N HIS A 165 4.12 12.21 -3.34
CA HIS A 165 3.91 11.64 -4.67
C HIS A 165 3.42 12.64 -5.70
N SER A 166 2.61 13.62 -5.29
CA SER A 166 2.16 14.67 -6.20
C SER A 166 3.35 15.52 -6.66
N TYR A 167 4.28 15.85 -5.75
CA TYR A 167 5.52 16.53 -6.11
C TYR A 167 6.38 15.68 -7.06
N MET A 168 6.58 14.41 -6.74
CA MET A 168 7.35 13.49 -7.58
C MET A 168 6.73 13.33 -8.97
N PHE A 169 5.40 13.26 -9.05
CA PHE A 169 4.68 13.16 -10.31
C PHE A 169 4.86 14.42 -11.18
N VAL A 170 4.82 15.61 -10.57
CA VAL A 170 5.16 16.84 -11.29
C VAL A 170 6.61 16.83 -11.79
N ARG A 171 7.56 16.37 -10.97
CA ARG A 171 8.97 16.22 -11.39
C ARG A 171 9.15 15.21 -12.51
N PHE A 172 8.43 14.10 -12.46
CA PHE A 172 8.38 13.08 -13.50
C PHE A 172 7.97 13.69 -14.84
N LEU A 173 6.85 14.42 -14.89
CA LEU A 173 6.38 15.07 -16.12
C LEU A 173 7.38 16.11 -16.65
N GLN A 174 8.06 16.85 -15.77
CA GLN A 174 9.08 17.83 -16.16
C GLN A 174 10.30 17.17 -16.79
N VAL A 175 10.82 16.10 -16.17
CA VAL A 175 12.00 15.38 -16.68
C VAL A 175 11.66 14.64 -17.97
N GLU A 176 10.48 14.02 -18.05
CA GLU A 176 9.99 13.38 -19.28
C GLU A 176 9.91 14.40 -20.44
N ALA A 177 9.35 15.58 -20.20
CA ALA A 177 9.31 16.64 -21.21
C ALA A 177 10.72 17.10 -21.64
N GLN A 178 11.68 17.20 -20.72
CA GLN A 178 13.07 17.55 -21.04
C GLN A 178 13.77 16.47 -21.87
N LEU A 179 13.58 15.19 -21.52
CA LEU A 179 14.16 14.07 -22.27
C LEU A 179 13.58 14.00 -23.70
N ASN A 180 12.29 14.27 -23.85
CA ASN A 180 11.65 14.39 -25.15
C ASN A 180 12.24 15.55 -25.99
N GLN A 181 12.49 16.70 -25.37
CA GLN A 181 13.14 17.85 -26.05
C GLN A 181 14.59 17.56 -26.47
N LEU A 182 15.30 16.74 -25.70
CA LEU A 182 16.65 16.29 -26.00
C LEU A 182 16.71 15.13 -27.00
N GLY A 183 15.56 14.64 -27.50
CA GLY A 183 15.49 13.55 -28.47
C GLY A 183 15.84 12.17 -27.89
N VAL A 184 15.71 11.99 -26.57
CA VAL A 184 16.03 10.73 -25.87
C VAL A 184 14.81 10.19 -25.09
N PRO A 185 13.64 9.99 -25.73
CA PRO A 185 12.40 9.57 -25.06
C PRO A 185 12.49 8.16 -24.43
N GLU A 186 13.43 7.34 -24.88
CA GLU A 186 13.64 5.96 -24.41
C GLU A 186 14.14 5.88 -22.95
N ILE A 187 14.65 6.99 -22.40
CA ILE A 187 15.14 7.04 -21.02
C ILE A 187 13.95 7.25 -20.07
N ALA A 188 13.60 6.22 -19.31
CA ALA A 188 12.55 6.34 -18.30
C ALA A 188 12.93 7.34 -17.19
N ALA A 189 12.09 8.35 -16.96
CA ALA A 189 12.21 9.37 -15.90
C ALA A 189 11.79 8.82 -14.51
N GLN A 190 12.24 7.62 -14.15
CA GLN A 190 11.80 6.93 -12.92
C GLN A 190 12.76 7.13 -11.75
N GLY A 191 12.22 7.00 -10.53
CA GLY A 191 13.03 7.00 -9.30
C GLY A 191 13.48 8.39 -8.87
N LEU A 192 12.77 9.44 -9.28
CA LEU A 192 13.07 10.81 -8.90
C LEU A 192 12.79 11.06 -7.41
N PRO A 193 13.62 11.84 -6.71
CA PRO A 193 13.40 12.17 -5.31
C PRO A 193 12.17 13.08 -5.15
N GLY A 194 11.53 12.98 -3.98
CA GLY A 194 10.32 13.73 -3.67
C GLY A 194 10.59 15.06 -2.96
N ILE A 195 9.69 15.44 -2.04
CA ILE A 195 9.92 16.60 -1.18
C ILE A 195 11.02 16.24 -0.17
N LEU A 196 10.96 15.03 0.37
CA LEU A 196 11.93 14.47 1.30
C LEU A 196 12.99 13.64 0.56
N GLY A 197 14.02 13.26 1.31
CA GLY A 197 15.12 12.42 0.84
C GLY A 197 16.21 13.20 0.13
N LYS A 198 17.27 12.45 -0.20
CA LYS A 198 18.46 12.92 -0.88
C LYS A 198 18.10 13.42 -2.27
N GLY A 199 18.45 14.67 -2.51
CA GLY A 199 18.13 15.35 -3.76
C GLY A 199 16.66 15.76 -3.91
N GLY A 200 15.84 15.58 -2.87
CA GLY A 200 14.48 16.08 -2.84
C GLY A 200 14.40 17.61 -2.69
N TRP A 201 13.19 18.14 -2.73
CA TRP A 201 12.94 19.58 -2.59
C TRP A 201 13.55 20.16 -1.31
N LEU A 202 13.39 19.48 -0.17
CA LEU A 202 13.91 19.93 1.12
C LEU A 202 15.44 20.05 1.12
N ALA A 203 16.12 19.16 0.40
CA ALA A 203 17.58 19.14 0.31
C ALA A 203 18.12 20.20 -0.67
N GLN A 204 17.37 20.52 -1.74
CA GLN A 204 17.88 21.33 -2.86
C GLN A 204 17.28 22.74 -2.98
N SER A 205 16.13 23.00 -2.36
CA SER A 205 15.42 24.28 -2.50
C SER A 205 16.25 25.45 -1.97
N HIS A 206 16.24 26.58 -2.66
CA HIS A 206 16.93 27.80 -2.22
C HIS A 206 16.42 28.33 -0.86
N TRP A 207 15.19 27.95 -0.47
CA TRP A 207 14.62 28.31 0.83
C TRP A 207 15.19 27.51 2.00
N THR A 208 15.65 26.28 1.75
CA THR A 208 16.04 25.32 2.81
C THR A 208 17.50 24.89 2.71
N SER A 209 18.12 25.06 1.54
CA SER A 209 19.53 24.77 1.32
C SER A 209 20.41 25.55 2.28
N GLY A 210 21.32 24.84 2.96
CA GLY A 210 22.21 25.42 3.96
C GLY A 210 21.60 25.52 5.37
N THR A 211 20.30 25.29 5.54
CA THR A 211 19.66 25.20 6.85
C THR A 211 19.84 23.82 7.48
N PHE A 212 19.56 23.69 8.79
CA PHE A 212 19.61 22.40 9.48
C PHE A 212 18.65 21.36 8.87
N LEU A 213 17.51 21.80 8.30
CA LEU A 213 16.52 20.91 7.69
C LEU A 213 17.07 20.16 6.48
N SER A 214 17.87 20.85 5.64
CA SER A 214 18.53 20.24 4.47
C SER A 214 19.62 19.22 4.81
N ARG A 215 19.99 19.12 6.09
CA ARG A 215 21.05 18.23 6.60
C ARG A 215 20.52 17.19 7.59
N LEU A 216 19.22 17.18 7.85
CA LEU A 216 18.64 16.32 8.87
C LEU A 216 18.72 14.85 8.41
N PRO A 217 19.45 13.98 9.14
CA PRO A 217 19.64 12.59 8.73
C PRO A 217 18.30 11.87 8.56
N GLY A 218 18.17 11.11 7.48
CA GLY A 218 16.94 10.39 7.14
C GLY A 218 15.90 11.25 6.43
N LEU A 219 15.74 12.52 6.81
CA LEU A 219 14.74 13.40 6.23
C LEU A 219 15.20 14.02 4.90
N ALA A 220 16.45 14.48 4.82
CA ALA A 220 17.01 15.11 3.61
C ALA A 220 18.16 14.29 3.00
N THR A 221 18.55 13.19 3.63
CA THR A 221 19.74 12.41 3.24
C THR A 221 19.43 10.95 2.87
N ALA A 222 18.24 10.45 3.19
CA ALA A 222 17.83 9.08 2.86
C ALA A 222 17.58 8.93 1.36
N GLU A 223 17.82 7.75 0.82
CA GLU A 223 17.47 7.46 -0.58
C GLU A 223 15.93 7.41 -0.73
N ARG A 224 15.41 7.72 -1.92
CA ARG A 224 13.96 7.73 -2.20
C ARG A 224 13.26 6.44 -1.74
N ILE A 225 13.89 5.29 -1.99
CA ILE A 225 13.34 3.97 -1.60
C ILE A 225 13.13 3.88 -0.08
N GLU A 226 14.03 4.45 0.73
CA GLU A 226 13.89 4.45 2.19
C GLU A 226 12.76 5.37 2.64
N VAL A 227 12.72 6.59 2.11
CA VAL A 227 11.66 7.57 2.41
C VAL A 227 10.30 6.96 2.09
N HIS A 228 10.17 6.38 0.91
CA HIS A 228 8.94 5.75 0.43
C HIS A 228 8.55 4.54 1.29
N PHE A 229 9.52 3.71 1.67
CA PHE A 229 9.30 2.59 2.59
C PHE A 229 8.73 3.06 3.93
N TRP A 230 9.32 4.10 4.54
CA TRP A 230 8.85 4.62 5.83
C TRP A 230 7.47 5.26 5.76
N TRP A 231 7.13 5.92 4.64
CA TRP A 231 5.77 6.38 4.40
C TRP A 231 4.76 5.22 4.45
N ASN A 232 5.03 4.14 3.72
CA ASN A 232 4.18 2.94 3.69
C ASN A 232 4.08 2.25 5.05
N VAL A 233 5.19 2.13 5.78
CA VAL A 233 5.19 1.57 7.14
C VAL A 233 4.30 2.41 8.06
N GLY A 234 4.44 3.73 8.04
CA GLY A 234 3.59 4.64 8.82
C GLY A 234 2.11 4.52 8.46
N GLU A 235 1.78 4.47 7.17
CA GLU A 235 0.41 4.26 6.70
C GLU A 235 -0.16 2.94 7.20
N MET A 236 0.57 1.84 7.04
CA MET A 236 0.10 0.51 7.43
C MET A 236 -0.07 0.40 8.95
N LEU A 237 0.86 0.95 9.73
CA LEU A 237 0.75 0.96 11.20
C LEU A 237 -0.48 1.74 11.66
N LEU A 238 -0.69 2.95 11.15
CA LEU A 238 -1.86 3.77 11.49
C LEU A 238 -3.17 3.11 11.02
N LEU A 239 -3.17 2.48 9.84
CA LEU A 239 -4.29 1.71 9.33
C LEU A 239 -4.63 0.52 10.23
N LEU A 240 -3.63 -0.24 10.68
CA LEU A 240 -3.84 -1.36 11.62
C LEU A 240 -4.42 -0.86 12.94
N LEU A 241 -3.88 0.21 13.53
CA LEU A 241 -4.37 0.78 14.79
C LEU A 241 -5.81 1.30 14.65
N ALA A 242 -6.09 2.09 13.60
CA ALA A 242 -7.41 2.64 13.34
C ALA A 242 -8.46 1.54 13.09
N SER A 243 -8.07 0.50 12.35
CA SER A 243 -8.94 -0.64 12.06
C SER A 243 -9.18 -1.49 13.29
N HIS A 244 -8.14 -1.75 14.09
CA HIS A 244 -8.24 -2.53 15.33
C HIS A 244 -9.25 -1.92 16.30
N VAL A 245 -9.15 -0.62 16.56
CA VAL A 245 -10.06 0.10 17.47
C VAL A 245 -11.51 0.00 16.98
N TYR A 246 -11.73 0.25 15.68
CA TYR A 246 -13.06 0.19 15.08
C TYR A 246 -13.65 -1.22 15.11
N ILE A 247 -12.92 -2.22 14.63
CA ILE A 247 -13.40 -3.61 14.53
C ILE A 247 -13.67 -4.18 15.92
N ARG A 248 -12.85 -3.85 16.92
CA ARG A 248 -13.10 -4.28 18.30
C ARG A 248 -14.40 -3.72 18.85
N SER A 249 -14.70 -2.45 18.58
CA SER A 249 -15.99 -1.84 18.94
C SER A 249 -17.16 -2.52 18.23
N LEU A 250 -17.01 -2.71 16.92
CA LEU A 250 -18.02 -3.32 16.07
C LEU A 250 -18.36 -4.76 16.52
N LEU A 251 -17.35 -5.59 16.75
CA LEU A 251 -17.57 -6.98 17.16
C LEU A 251 -18.22 -7.08 18.55
N ARG A 252 -17.96 -6.13 19.46
CA ARG A 252 -18.64 -6.08 20.77
C ARG A 252 -20.11 -5.76 20.63
N GLU A 253 -20.46 -4.79 19.78
CA GLU A 253 -21.86 -4.45 19.52
C GLU A 253 -22.63 -5.65 18.94
N TYR A 254 -22.00 -6.38 18.02
CA TYR A 254 -22.60 -7.59 17.44
C TYR A 254 -22.71 -8.76 18.42
N ALA A 255 -21.76 -8.91 19.35
CA ALA A 255 -21.83 -9.97 20.37
C ALA A 255 -22.89 -9.70 21.44
N SER A 256 -23.35 -8.45 21.58
CA SER A 256 -24.40 -8.07 22.53
C SER A 256 -25.82 -8.14 21.98
N LYS A 257 -25.98 -8.40 20.67
CA LYS A 257 -27.26 -8.57 19.99
C LYS A 257 -27.57 -10.05 19.83
#